data_AF-A0A1M7Y727-F1
#
_entry.id   AF-A0A1M7Y727-F1
#
_cell.length_a   1.000
_cell.length_b   1.000
_cell.length_c   1.000
_cell.angle_alpha   90.00
_cell.angle_beta   90.00
_cell.angle_gamma   90.00
#
_symmetry.space_group_name_H-M   'P 1'
#
loop_
_entity.id
_entity.type
_entity.pdbx_description
1 polymer ?
#
loop_
_entity_poly.entity_id
_entity_poly.type
_entity_poly.pdbx_seq_one_letter_code
_entity_poly.pdbx_strand_id
1 'polypeptide(L)' 'MRRRTVHQWRDWLLENIGDDSYELIKKTDLSVFRTITAKNDMDAENECQRIIKSVREGKA' A
#
# COMPACT_ATOMS: atom_id res chain seq x y z
N MET A 1 -6.92 10.45 -13.87
CA MET A 1 -5.97 9.35 -13.62
C MET A 1 -6.77 8.13 -13.17
N ARG A 2 -6.51 6.94 -13.73
CA ARG A 2 -7.19 5.70 -13.31
C ARG A 2 -6.37 5.06 -12.20
N ARG A 3 -6.95 4.92 -11.02
CA ARG A 3 -6.36 4.11 -9.95
C ARG A 3 -6.38 2.65 -10.40
N ARG A 4 -5.29 1.93 -10.16
CA ARG A 4 -5.17 0.50 -10.46
C ARG A 4 -4.88 -0.23 -9.17
N THR A 5 -5.75 -1.16 -8.77
CA THR A 5 -5.42 -2.07 -7.69
C THR A 5 -4.25 -2.96 -8.11
N VAL A 6 -3.14 -2.84 -7.38
CA VAL A 6 -1.91 -3.60 -7.61
C VAL A 6 -1.95 -4.88 -6.79
N HIS A 7 -2.28 -4.76 -5.51
CA HIS A 7 -2.35 -5.88 -4.58
C HIS A 7 -3.47 -5.70 -3.56
N GLN A 8 -4.03 -6.80 -3.07
CA GLN A 8 -5.03 -6.78 -2.01
C GLN A 8 -4.67 -7.80 -0.93
N TRP A 9 -4.41 -7.31 0.28
CA TRP A 9 -4.30 -8.13 1.48
C TRP A 9 -5.65 -8.21 2.21
N ARG A 10 -5.66 -9.00 3.30
CA ARG A 10 -6.84 -9.18 4.15
C ARG A 10 -7.39 -7.84 4.65
N ASP A 11 -6.54 -7.02 5.25
CA ASP A 11 -6.89 -5.74 5.88
C ASP A 11 -6.40 -4.51 5.10
N TRP A 12 -5.66 -4.72 4.01
CA TRP A 12 -4.96 -3.66 3.28
C TRP A 12 -5.16 -3.77 1.77
N LEU A 13 -5.08 -2.65 1.07
CA LEU A 13 -5.23 -2.53 -0.37
C LEU A 13 -4.10 -1.65 -0.91
N LEU A 14 -3.38 -2.11 -1.93
CA LEU A 14 -2.39 -1.33 -2.64
C LEU A 14 -2.97 -0.85 -3.97
N GLU A 15 -3.05 0.45 -4.15
CA GLU A 15 -3.49 1.06 -5.40
C GLU A 15 -2.39 1.91 -6.01
N ASN A 16 -2.07 1.72 -7.29
CA ASN A 16 -1.27 2.66 -8.05
C ASN A 16 -2.13 3.86 -8.44
N ILE A 17 -1.70 5.06 -8.06
CA ILE A 17 -2.41 6.33 -8.33
C ILE A 17 -1.84 7.09 -9.55
N GLY A 18 -0.76 6.59 -10.15
CA GLY A 18 -0.03 7.21 -11.25
C GLY A 18 1.35 7.71 -10.83
N ASP A 19 2.20 8.05 -11.80
CA ASP A 19 3.53 8.65 -11.58
C ASP A 19 4.38 7.88 -10.56
N ASP A 20 4.48 6.56 -10.73
CA ASP A 20 5.24 5.66 -9.83
C ASP A 20 4.81 5.77 -8.35
N SER A 21 3.60 6.29 -8.11
CA SER A 21 3.05 6.50 -6.77
C SER A 21 1.92 5.51 -6.49
N TYR A 22 1.92 5.02 -5.25
CA TYR A 22 1.06 3.97 -4.76
C TYR A 22 0.47 4.38 -3.42
N GLU A 23 -0.79 4.05 -3.18
CA GLU A 23 -1.47 4.26 -1.92
C GLU A 23 -1.73 2.92 -1.26
N LEU A 24 -1.22 2.79 -0.03
CA LEU A 24 -1.59 1.71 0.87
C LEU A 24 -2.83 2.15 1.66
N ILE A 25 -3.96 1.57 1.35
CA ILE A 25 -5.27 1.87 1.93
C ILE A 25 -5.65 0.79 2.93
N LYS A 26 -6.16 1.19 4.09
CA LYS A 26 -6.75 0.26 5.06
C LYS A 26 -8.17 -0.09 4.64
N LYS A 27 -8.49 -1.37 4.55
CA LYS A 27 -9.83 -1.82 4.16
C LYS A 27 -10.88 -1.61 5.24
N THR A 28 -10.46 -1.43 6.49
CA THR A 28 -11.37 -1.22 7.64
C THR A 28 -12.16 0.07 7.52
N ASP A 29 -11.49 1.15 7.09
CA ASP A 29 -12.05 2.50 7.03
C ASP A 29 -11.88 3.15 5.64
N LEU A 30 -11.27 2.44 4.70
CA LEU A 30 -10.89 2.92 3.37
C LEU A 30 -9.99 4.16 3.42
N SER A 31 -9.28 4.37 4.54
CA SER A 31 -8.35 5.47 4.70
C SER A 31 -7.01 5.15 4.04
N VAL A 32 -6.43 6.12 3.33
CA VAL A 32 -5.04 6.04 2.88
C VAL A 32 -4.15 6.06 4.12
N PHE A 33 -3.45 4.96 4.36
CA PHE A 33 -2.53 4.85 5.47
C PHE A 33 -1.17 5.47 5.15
N ARG A 34 -0.67 5.22 3.93
CA ARG A 34 0.60 5.75 3.46
C ARG A 34 0.65 5.78 1.94
N THR A 35 1.23 6.84 1.39
CA THR A 35 1.61 6.93 -0.02
C THR A 35 3.07 6.52 -0.17
N ILE A 36 3.37 5.70 -1.16
CA ILE A 36 4.67 5.10 -1.43
C ILE A 36 5.03 5.40 -2.87
N THR A 37 6.28 5.78 -3.12
CA THR A 37 6.79 5.97 -4.47
C THR A 37 7.72 4.82 -4.79
N ALA A 38 7.42 4.04 -5.82
CA ALA A 38 8.16 2.85 -6.19
C ALA A 38 8.28 2.72 -7.70
N LYS A 39 9.40 2.18 -8.18
CA LYS A 39 9.67 2.05 -9.62
C LYS A 39 8.78 1.04 -10.33
N ASN A 40 8.16 0.14 -9.59
CA ASN A 40 7.29 -0.90 -10.12
C ASN A 40 6.35 -1.44 -9.01
N ASP A 41 5.34 -2.19 -9.45
CA ASP A 41 4.33 -2.83 -8.60
C ASP A 41 4.98 -3.73 -7.52
N MET A 42 6.10 -4.40 -7.83
CA MET A 42 6.78 -5.33 -6.93
C MET A 42 7.55 -4.64 -5.80
N ASP A 43 8.23 -3.52 -6.08
CA ASP A 43 8.91 -2.71 -5.09
C ASP A 43 7.90 -2.07 -4.12
N ALA A 44 6.77 -1.57 -4.66
CA ALA A 44 5.67 -1.04 -3.86
C ALA A 44 5.09 -2.10 -2.92
N GLU A 45 4.87 -3.32 -3.42
CA GLU A 45 4.35 -4.44 -2.64
C GLU A 45 5.30 -4.82 -1.49
N ASN A 46 6.60 -4.95 -1.77
CA ASN A 46 7.61 -5.28 -0.76
C ASN A 46 7.66 -4.22 0.36
N GLU A 47 7.60 -2.95 0.00
CA GLU A 47 7.61 -1.85 0.98
C GLU A 47 6.32 -1.84 1.81
N CYS A 48 5.15 -1.99 1.17
CA CYS A 48 3.87 -2.15 1.85
C CYS A 48 3.91 -3.32 2.84
N GLN A 49 4.44 -4.47 2.43
CA GLN A 49 4.50 -5.65 3.27
C GLN A 49 5.37 -5.44 4.50
N ARG A 50 6.50 -4.73 4.37
CA ARG A 50 7.32 -4.31 5.52
C ARG A 50 6.54 -3.41 6.46
N ILE A 51 5.85 -2.40 5.93
CA ILE A 51 5.03 -1.47 6.71
C ILE A 51 3.91 -2.21 7.45
N ILE A 52 3.15 -3.06 6.75
CA ILE A 52 2.06 -3.87 7.32
C ILE A 52 2.60 -4.76 8.45
N LYS A 53 3.76 -5.39 8.23
CA LYS A 53 4.41 -6.22 9.25
C LYS A 53 4.81 -5.40 10.48
N SER A 54 5.44 -4.24 10.30
CA SER A 54 5.79 -3.34 11.41
C SER A 54 4.56 -2.87 12.20
N VAL A 55 3.47 -2.53 11.50
CA VAL A 55 2.20 -2.14 12.15
C VAL A 55 1.62 -3.30 12.95
N ARG A 56 1.66 -4.54 12.42
CA ARG A 56 1.14 -5.72 13.11
C ARG A 56 1.99 -6.15 14.30
N GLU A 57 3.30 -5.94 14.25
CA GLU A 57 4.23 -6.28 15.32
C GLU A 57 4.25 -5.25 16.46
N GLY A 58 3.44 -4.18 16.39
CA GLY A 58 3.26 -3.23 17.49
C GLY A 58 4.51 -2.44 17.87
N LYS A 59 5.53 -2.41 17.00
CA LYS A 59 6.64 -1.46 17.11
C LYS A 59 6.22 -0.12 16.50
N ALA A 60 5.26 0.52 17.16
CA ALA A 60 4.97 1.95 17.00
C ALA A 60 5.64 2.70 18.15
#